data_AF-A0A920GVL5-F1
#
_entry.id   AF-A0A920GVL5-F1
#
_cell.length_a   1.000
_cell.length_b   1.000
_cell.length_c   1.000
_cell.angle_alpha   90.00
_cell.angle_beta   90.00
_cell.angle_gamma   90.00
#
_symmetry.space_group_name_H-M   'P 1'
#
loop_
_entity.id
_entity.type
_entity.pdbx_description
1 polymer ?
#
loop_
_entity_poly.entity_id
_entity_poly.type
_entity_poly.pdbx_seq_one_letter_code
_entity_poly.pdbx_strand_id
1 'polypeptide(L)'
;MNPENLVKDFSRDINHLEKAKAKKHLGIYAYRVQFLRQFIDWKQSVNELQRNLEQMRVLDNNHLISARISQGEIHLGVDTASDLAKAVEIAKKTDEHF
;
A
#
# COMPACT_ATOMS: atom_id res chain seq x y z
N MET A 1 1.24 19.18 2.99
CA MET A 1 1.55 17.87 2.36
C MET A 1 2.64 18.14 1.33
N ASN A 2 3.74 17.38 1.28
CA ASN A 2 4.76 17.58 0.24
C ASN A 2 4.15 17.15 -1.11
N PRO A 3 4.08 18.03 -2.14
CA PRO A 3 3.53 17.70 -3.45
C PRO A 3 4.20 16.50 -4.12
N GLU A 4 5.48 16.27 -3.83
CA GLU A 4 6.26 15.15 -4.40
C GLU A 4 5.79 13.78 -3.91
N ASN A 5 5.12 13.74 -2.75
CA ASN A 5 4.62 12.51 -2.14
C ASN A 5 3.18 12.21 -2.54
N LEU A 6 2.56 13.02 -3.40
CA LEU A 6 1.18 12.80 -3.84
C LEU A 6 1.13 11.66 -4.84
N VAL A 7 0.30 10.66 -4.53
CA VAL A 7 0.06 9.54 -5.43
C VAL A 7 -0.86 9.99 -6.56
N LYS A 8 -0.47 9.66 -7.79
CA LYS A 8 -1.24 10.00 -9.00
C LYS A 8 -2.21 8.90 -9.42
N ASP A 9 -1.81 7.65 -9.26
CA ASP A 9 -2.65 6.50 -9.60
C ASP A 9 -2.15 5.24 -8.89
N PHE A 10 -3.01 4.22 -8.84
CA PHE A 10 -2.65 2.85 -8.47
C PHE A 10 -3.06 1.89 -9.58
N SER A 11 -2.14 0.96 -9.88
CA SER A 11 -2.38 -0.05 -10.90
C SER A 11 -1.65 -1.35 -10.57
N ARG A 12 -2.23 -2.48 -11.01
CA ARG A 12 -1.61 -3.81 -11.00
C ARG A 12 -0.76 -4.05 -12.25
N ASP A 13 -1.01 -3.29 -13.32
CA ASP A 13 -0.23 -3.29 -14.55
C ASP A 13 0.51 -1.95 -14.70
N ILE A 14 1.81 -1.99 -14.94
CA ILE A 14 2.65 -0.80 -15.10
C ILE A 14 3.01 -0.53 -16.57
N ASN A 15 2.46 -1.29 -17.52
CA ASN A 15 2.77 -1.13 -18.95
C ASN A 15 2.33 0.22 -19.51
N HIS A 16 1.32 0.84 -18.91
CA HIS A 16 0.84 2.18 -19.27
C HIS A 16 1.45 3.29 -18.40
N LEU A 17 2.34 2.96 -17.47
CA LEU A 17 2.99 3.92 -16.58
C LEU A 17 4.44 4.16 -17.00
N GLU A 18 4.96 5.35 -16.69
CA GLU A 18 6.40 5.59 -16.73
C GLU A 18 7.08 4.71 -15.68
N LYS A 19 7.59 3.54 -16.09
CA LYS A 19 8.16 2.53 -15.19
C LYS A 19 9.21 3.08 -14.23
N ALA A 20 9.99 4.08 -14.66
CA ALA A 20 10.99 4.75 -13.83
C ALA A 20 10.40 5.47 -12.59
N LYS A 21 9.14 5.89 -12.67
CA LYS A 21 8.42 6.57 -11.58
C LYS A 21 7.51 5.64 -10.78
N ALA A 22 7.22 4.45 -11.29
CA ALA A 22 6.40 3.46 -10.59
C ALA A 22 7.12 2.92 -9.34
N LYS A 23 6.39 2.83 -8.23
CA LYS A 23 6.86 2.25 -6.97
C LYS A 23 5.94 1.11 -6.55
N LYS A 24 6.49 0.07 -5.93
CA LYS A 24 5.69 -0.99 -5.33
C LYS A 24 4.92 -0.43 -4.14
N HIS A 25 3.60 -0.55 -4.16
CA HIS A 25 2.75 -0.18 -3.04
C HIS A 25 2.88 -1.21 -1.90
N LEU A 26 3.00 -0.71 -0.66
CA LEU A 26 2.90 -1.50 0.56
C LEU A 26 1.55 -1.19 1.21
N GLY A 27 0.76 -2.21 1.52
CA GLY A 27 -0.58 -2.09 2.11
C GLY A 27 -0.59 -1.65 3.57
N ILE A 28 0.17 -0.60 3.90
CA ILE A 28 0.23 0.01 5.22
C ILE A 28 -0.33 1.41 5.08
N TYR A 29 -1.34 1.71 5.89
CA TYR A 29 -2.07 2.94 5.78
C TYR A 29 -2.17 3.66 7.13
N ALA A 30 -2.24 4.99 7.07
CA ALA A 30 -2.50 5.84 8.22
C ALA A 30 -3.68 6.76 7.91
N TYR A 31 -4.76 6.62 8.68
CA TYR A 31 -5.99 7.38 8.46
C TYR A 31 -6.43 8.12 9.72
N ARG A 32 -7.13 9.24 9.53
CA ARG A 32 -7.92 9.83 10.60
C ARG A 32 -9.22 9.05 10.75
N VAL A 33 -9.69 8.85 11.98
CA VAL A 33 -10.96 8.13 12.24
C VAL A 33 -12.14 8.77 11.50
N GLN A 34 -12.23 10.10 11.47
CA GLN A 34 -13.29 10.81 10.74
C GLN A 34 -13.30 10.50 9.24
N PHE A 35 -12.12 10.32 8.64
CA PHE A 35 -12.00 9.98 7.23
C PHE A 35 -12.45 8.53 6.99
N LEU A 36 -12.09 7.59 7.86
CA LEU A 36 -12.55 6.20 7.75
C LEU A 36 -14.08 6.11 7.77
N ARG A 37 -14.75 6.90 8.61
CA ARG A 37 -16.23 6.97 8.64
C ARG A 37 -16.80 7.44 7.30
N GLN A 38 -16.24 8.49 6.72
CA GLN A 38 -16.65 8.97 5.39
C GLN A 38 -16.38 7.93 4.29
N PHE A 39 -15.21 7.29 4.35
CA PHE A 39 -14.76 6.32 3.35
C PHE A 39 -15.67 5.08 3.26
N ILE A 40 -16.16 4.58 4.40
CA ILE A 40 -17.07 3.43 4.43
C ILE A 40 -18.49 3.79 3.99
N ASP A 41 -18.89 5.07 4.06
CA ASP A 41 -20.21 5.53 3.62
C ASP A 41 -20.29 5.69 2.09
N TRP A 42 -19.15 5.79 1.40
CA TRP A 42 -19.10 5.83 -0.06
C TRP A 42 -19.34 4.45 -0.67
N LYS A 43 -20.12 4.42 -1.76
CA LYS A 43 -20.22 3.24 -2.61
C LYS A 43 -18.85 2.93 -3.23
N GLN A 44 -18.62 1.65 -3.51
CA GLN A 44 -17.45 1.24 -4.29
C GLN A 44 -17.43 1.98 -5.63
N SER A 45 -16.26 2.50 -6.00
CA SER A 45 -16.12 3.26 -7.23
C SER A 45 -15.96 2.33 -8.43
N VAL A 46 -16.15 2.88 -9.64
CA VAL A 46 -15.96 2.13 -10.89
C VAL A 46 -14.52 1.62 -10.99
N ASN A 47 -13.53 2.47 -10.71
CA ASN A 47 -12.12 2.06 -10.79
C ASN A 47 -11.74 1.07 -9.68
N GLU A 48 -12.30 1.18 -8.48
CA GLU A 48 -12.09 0.20 -7.41
C GLU A 48 -12.54 -1.20 -7.88
N LEU A 49 -13.75 -1.31 -8.42
CA LEU A 49 -14.30 -2.59 -8.87
C LEU A 49 -13.52 -3.16 -10.06
N GLN A 50 -13.19 -2.33 -11.05
CA GLN A 50 -12.47 -2.76 -12.24
C GLN A 50 -11.03 -3.18 -11.95
N ARG A 51 -10.35 -2.50 -11.01
CA ARG A 51 -8.93 -2.74 -10.69
C ARG A 51 -8.73 -3.63 -9.48
N ASN A 52 -9.80 -3.89 -8.72
CA ASN A 52 -9.78 -4.55 -7.42
C ASN A 52 -8.77 -3.88 -6.47
N LEU A 53 -8.91 -2.57 -6.29
CA LEU A 53 -8.02 -1.71 -5.50
C LEU A 53 -8.84 -0.66 -4.71
N GLU A 54 -8.98 -0.86 -3.40
CA GLU A 54 -9.80 -0.01 -2.51
C GLU A 54 -9.39 1.47 -2.51
N GLN A 55 -8.10 1.75 -2.64
CA GLN A 55 -7.56 3.10 -2.63
C GLN A 55 -7.99 3.93 -3.84
N MET A 56 -8.48 3.29 -4.91
CA MET A 56 -9.09 4.00 -6.03
C MET A 56 -10.36 4.74 -5.62
N ARG A 57 -11.13 4.23 -4.65
CA ARG A 57 -12.33 4.90 -4.14
C ARG A 57 -12.00 6.27 -3.55
N VAL A 58 -10.84 6.39 -2.89
CA VAL A 58 -10.36 7.64 -2.32
C VAL A 58 -10.04 8.65 -3.45
N LEU A 59 -9.30 8.22 -4.47
CA LEU A 59 -8.93 9.08 -5.60
C LEU A 59 -10.16 9.51 -6.40
N ASP A 60 -11.10 8.60 -6.65
CA ASP A 60 -12.33 8.87 -7.41
C ASP A 60 -13.27 9.84 -6.67
N ASN A 61 -13.20 9.90 -5.34
CA ASN A 61 -13.90 10.89 -4.51
C ASN A 61 -13.10 12.19 -4.32
N ASN A 62 -12.09 12.46 -5.17
CA ASN A 62 -11.25 13.66 -5.16
C ASN A 62 -10.46 13.88 -3.86
N HIS A 63 -10.19 12.82 -3.11
CA HIS A 63 -9.32 12.88 -1.94
C HIS A 63 -7.87 12.59 -2.31
N LEU A 64 -6.96 13.31 -1.67
CA LEU A 64 -5.53 13.15 -1.89
C LEU A 64 -4.97 12.01 -1.06
N ILE A 65 -4.12 11.19 -1.68
CA ILE A 65 -3.30 10.20 -0.99
C ILE A 65 -1.85 10.65 -1.03
N SER A 66 -1.20 10.65 0.14
CA SER A 66 0.24 10.84 0.26
C SER A 66 0.93 9.54 0.64
N ALA A 67 1.98 9.17 -0.08
CA ALA A 67 2.80 8.00 0.19
C ALA A 67 4.24 8.40 0.52
N ARG A 68 4.96 7.56 1.27
CA ARG A 68 6.38 7.73 1.56
C ARG A 68 7.14 6.47 1.18
N ILE A 69 8.40 6.64 0.79
CA ILE A 69 9.31 5.52 0.55
C ILE A 69 9.64 4.86 1.89
N SER A 70 9.38 3.56 1.98
CA SER A 70 9.76 2.76 3.14
C SER A 70 11.26 2.83 3.38
N GLN A 71 11.66 2.98 4.64
CA GLN A 71 13.05 2.83 5.08
C GLN A 71 13.37 1.40 5.54
N GLY A 72 12.34 0.56 5.70
CA GLY A 72 12.53 -0.84 6.09
C GLY A 72 12.97 -1.69 4.91
N GLU A 73 13.97 -2.54 5.14
CA GLU A 73 14.50 -3.45 4.12
C GLU A 73 13.67 -4.73 3.98
N ILE A 74 12.99 -5.15 5.05
CA ILE A 74 12.22 -6.39 5.10
C ILE A 74 10.72 -6.08 5.04
N HIS A 75 10.08 -6.64 4.02
CA HIS A 75 8.63 -6.62 3.85
C HIS A 75 8.14 -8.06 3.72
N LEU A 76 7.96 -8.74 4.85
CA LEU A 76 7.52 -10.13 4.89
C LEU A 76 6.04 -10.21 5.29
N GLY A 77 5.21 -10.67 4.37
CA GLY A 77 3.89 -11.23 4.68
C GLY A 77 4.04 -12.75 4.85
N VAL A 78 3.38 -13.33 5.85
CA VAL A 78 3.40 -14.77 6.10
C VAL A 78 2.07 -15.35 5.66
N ASP A 79 2.01 -15.82 4.42
CA ASP A 79 0.79 -16.37 3.82
C ASP A 79 0.93 -17.87 3.48
N THR A 80 2.16 -18.38 3.37
CA THR A 80 2.46 -19.79 3.08
C THR A 80 3.39 -20.41 4.12
N ALA A 81 3.46 -21.76 4.16
CA ALA A 81 4.40 -22.48 5.02
C ALA A 81 5.87 -22.11 4.74
N SER A 82 6.21 -21.79 3.48
CA SER A 82 7.54 -21.31 3.09
C SER A 82 7.84 -19.93 3.67
N ASP A 83 6.84 -19.04 3.69
CA ASP A 83 7.00 -17.71 4.28
C ASP A 83 7.17 -17.79 5.80
N LEU A 84 6.46 -18.70 6.48
CA LEU A 84 6.64 -18.95 7.90
C LEU A 84 8.05 -19.45 8.21
N ALA A 85 8.56 -20.42 7.44
CA ALA A 85 9.93 -20.91 7.61
C ALA A 85 10.95 -19.77 7.47
N LYS A 86 10.78 -18.89 6.47
CA LYS A 86 11.63 -17.70 6.31
C LYS A 86 11.49 -16.71 7.47
N ALA A 87 10.28 -16.46 7.95
CA ALA A 87 10.03 -15.58 9.09
C ALA A 87 10.78 -16.05 10.34
N VAL A 88 10.72 -17.35 10.62
CA VAL A 88 11.42 -17.99 11.74
C VAL A 88 12.94 -17.81 11.62
N GLU A 89 13.50 -18.03 10.42
CA GLU A 89 14.94 -17.84 10.21
C GLU A 89 15.39 -16.38 10.35
N ILE A 90 14.55 -15.42 9.94
CA ILE A 90 14.83 -13.99 10.16
C ILE A 90 14.76 -13.65 11.66
N ALA A 91 13.74 -14.13 12.36
CA ALA A 91 13.57 -13.89 13.80
C ALA A 91 14.78 -14.38 14.60
N LYS A 92 15.23 -15.62 14.37
CA LYS A 92 16.43 -16.18 15.03
C LYS A 92 17.69 -15.33 14.81
N LYS A 93 17.93 -14.85 13.59
CA LYS A 93 19.08 -13.99 13.27
C LYS A 93 19.01 -12.63 13.93
N THR A 94 17.80 -12.16 14.23
CA THR A 94 17.58 -10.86 14.86
C THR A 94 17.75 -10.95 16.39
N ASP A 95 17.45 -12.12 16.98
CA ASP A 95 17.67 -12.40 18.41
C ASP A 95 19.16 -12.52 18.78
N GLU A 96 20.08 -12.76 17.83
CA GLU A 96 21.53 -12.73 18.08
C GLU A 96 22.12 -11.32 18.29
N HIS A 97 21.29 -10.27 18.28
CA HIS A 97 21.68 -8.88 18.56
C HIS A 97 21.16 -8.35 19.91
N PHE A 98 20.71 -9.23 20.79
CA PHE A 98 20.44 -8.94 22.20
C PHE A 98 21.40 -9.68 23.15
#